data_AF-A0A348TUR7-F1
#
_entry.id   AF-A0A348TUR7-F1
#
_cell.length_a   1.000
_cell.length_b   1.000
_cell.length_c   1.000
_cell.angle_alpha   90.00
_cell.angle_beta   90.00
_cell.angle_gamma   90.00
#
_symmetry.space_group_name_H-M   'P 1'
#
loop_
_entity.id
_entity.type
_entity.pdbx_description
1 polymer ?
#
loop_
_entity_poly.entity_id
_entity_poly.type
_entity_poly.pdbx_seq_one_letter_code
_entity_poly.pdbx_strand_id
1 'polypeptide(L)'
;MKKPSLPVQIIIGLVLGIAWALLSSSMGWSDFTIDWIAPFGTIFINLLKLIAIPLVLFSIIAGIGNLSDTATLGRMGVKTLALYIGSTVLAAAMGMFIANTFNPGKQASEEQLKINRLAYELWVNDSEGVEYFDDIRLLNDPSMAAYLTDAQSALAEQQSNEELNAKMSVLKNKKESGPLQFFVDMVPSNIFLSFNDSLMLQVIFFAIFFG
;
A
#
# COMPACT_ATOMS: atom_id res chain seq x y z
N MET A 1 18.76 36.12 -10.35
CA MET A 1 17.94 35.59 -9.22
C MET A 1 18.52 34.22 -8.82
N LYS A 2 18.73 33.95 -7.51
CA LYS A 2 19.27 32.67 -7.05
C LYS A 2 18.23 31.56 -7.28
N LYS A 3 18.63 30.43 -7.86
CA LYS A 3 17.74 29.27 -8.04
C LYS A 3 17.30 28.75 -6.65
N PRO A 4 16.02 28.40 -6.43
CA PRO A 4 15.56 27.83 -5.16
C PRO A 4 16.21 26.46 -4.89
N SER A 5 16.24 26.02 -3.63
CA SER A 5 16.81 24.71 -3.26
C SER A 5 16.00 23.55 -3.83
N LEU A 6 16.63 22.37 -3.97
CA LEU A 6 15.98 21.17 -4.53
C LEU A 6 14.69 20.77 -3.80
N PRO A 7 14.61 20.74 -2.44
CA PRO A 7 13.36 20.41 -1.77
C PRO A 7 12.24 21.40 -2.08
N VAL A 8 12.57 22.69 -2.21
CA VAL A 8 11.60 23.72 -2.57
C VAL A 8 11.12 23.52 -4.00
N GLN A 9 11.99 23.13 -4.93
CA GLN A 9 11.59 22.79 -6.30
C GLN A 9 10.64 21.58 -6.35
N ILE A 10 10.89 20.54 -5.52
CA ILE A 10 10.01 19.37 -5.41
C ILE A 10 8.64 19.78 -4.87
N ILE A 11 8.59 20.60 -3.82
CA ILE A 11 7.34 21.09 -3.24
C ILE A 11 6.57 21.92 -4.26
N ILE A 12 7.25 22.82 -4.99
CA ILE A 12 6.63 23.60 -6.07
C ILE A 12 6.05 22.66 -7.15
N GLY A 13 6.80 21.65 -7.59
CA GLY A 13 6.34 20.66 -8.56
C GLY A 13 5.10 19.88 -8.08
N LEU A 14 5.09 19.46 -6.81
CA LEU A 14 3.94 18.79 -6.20
C LEU A 14 2.69 19.67 -6.19
N VAL A 15 2.83 20.92 -5.73
CA VAL A 15 1.71 21.87 -5.66
C VAL A 15 1.17 22.18 -7.06
N LEU A 16 2.05 22.41 -8.03
CA LEU A 16 1.66 22.64 -9.42
C LEU A 16 0.99 21.40 -10.04
N GLY A 17 1.49 20.19 -9.74
CA GLY A 17 0.90 18.94 -10.20
C GLY A 17 -0.52 18.73 -9.67
N ILE A 18 -0.74 19.00 -8.38
CA ILE A 18 -2.09 18.93 -7.77
C ILE A 18 -3.01 19.98 -8.40
N ALA A 19 -2.55 21.23 -8.55
CA ALA A 19 -3.34 22.29 -9.16
C ALA A 19 -3.72 21.95 -10.62
N TRP A 20 -2.78 21.39 -11.39
CA TRP A 20 -3.05 20.93 -12.74
C TRP A 20 -4.08 19.79 -12.77
N ALA A 21 -3.95 18.79 -11.89
CA ALA A 21 -4.88 17.66 -11.83
C ALA A 21 -6.32 18.09 -11.54
N LEU A 22 -6.52 19.06 -10.63
CA LEU A 22 -7.84 19.61 -10.33
C LEU A 22 -8.40 20.40 -11.53
N LEU A 23 -7.55 21.16 -12.22
CA LEU A 23 -7.96 21.92 -13.41
C LEU A 23 -8.30 20.99 -14.58
N SER A 24 -7.46 20.01 -14.87
CA SER A 24 -7.67 19.08 -15.98
C SER A 24 -8.91 18.21 -15.75
N SER A 25 -9.18 17.79 -14.52
CA SER A 25 -10.39 17.06 -14.17
C SER A 25 -11.66 17.88 -14.38
N SER A 26 -11.67 19.16 -13.98
CA SER A 26 -12.85 20.02 -14.15
C SER A 26 -13.12 20.45 -15.59
N MET A 27 -12.08 20.53 -16.44
CA MET A 27 -12.19 20.90 -17.86
C MET A 27 -12.31 19.68 -18.81
N GLY A 28 -12.29 18.46 -18.28
CA GLY A 28 -12.36 17.21 -19.08
C GLY A 28 -11.08 16.88 -19.84
N TRP A 29 -9.93 17.40 -19.43
CA TRP A 29 -8.61 17.15 -20.04
C TRP A 29 -7.83 16.01 -19.36
N SER A 30 -8.56 15.07 -18.75
CA SER A 30 -7.99 13.91 -18.07
C SER A 30 -7.18 13.05 -19.05
N ASP A 31 -7.72 12.80 -20.25
CA ASP A 31 -7.07 11.96 -21.27
C ASP A 31 -5.73 12.56 -21.72
N PHE A 32 -5.68 13.88 -21.95
CA PHE A 32 -4.42 14.56 -22.25
C PHE A 32 -3.38 14.39 -21.13
N THR A 33 -3.83 14.47 -19.88
CA THR A 33 -2.93 14.28 -18.73
C THR A 33 -2.39 12.86 -18.68
N ILE A 34 -3.23 11.86 -18.96
CA ILE A 34 -2.85 10.44 -18.99
C ILE A 34 -1.87 10.17 -20.13
N ASP A 35 -2.12 10.70 -21.32
CA ASP A 35 -1.33 10.36 -22.51
C ASP A 35 -0.01 11.14 -22.61
N TRP A 36 0.04 12.38 -22.11
CA TRP A 36 1.19 13.27 -22.32
C TRP A 36 1.96 13.61 -21.06
N ILE A 37 1.31 13.64 -19.89
CA ILE A 37 1.96 14.06 -18.64
C ILE A 37 2.37 12.84 -17.81
N ALA A 38 1.47 11.87 -17.65
CA ALA A 38 1.74 10.67 -16.86
C ALA A 38 2.98 9.88 -17.32
N PRO A 39 3.32 9.76 -18.63
CA PRO A 39 4.52 9.04 -19.06
C PRO A 39 5.82 9.60 -18.49
N PHE A 40 5.92 10.92 -18.26
CA PHE A 40 7.09 11.51 -17.60
C PHE A 40 7.22 11.05 -16.15
N GLY A 41 6.10 10.92 -15.44
CA GLY A 41 6.05 10.33 -14.11
C GLY A 41 6.49 8.87 -14.13
N THR A 42 5.99 8.08 -15.10
CA THR A 42 6.39 6.68 -15.28
C THR A 42 7.88 6.54 -15.56
N ILE A 43 8.45 7.37 -16.45
CA ILE A 43 9.90 7.40 -16.71
C ILE A 43 10.68 7.70 -15.44
N PHE A 44 10.26 8.72 -14.67
CA PHE A 44 10.91 9.08 -13.42
C PHE A 44 10.91 7.92 -12.41
N ILE A 45 9.77 7.26 -12.22
CA ILE A 45 9.66 6.10 -11.33
C ILE A 45 10.52 4.93 -11.83
N ASN A 46 10.56 4.68 -13.14
CA ASN A 46 11.41 3.63 -13.72
C ASN A 46 12.90 3.92 -13.49
N LEU A 47 13.33 5.18 -13.61
CA LEU A 47 14.71 5.59 -13.29
C LEU A 47 15.05 5.38 -11.82
N LEU A 48 14.14 5.72 -10.90
CA LEU A 48 14.33 5.46 -9.47
C LEU A 48 14.42 3.96 -9.15
N LYS A 49 13.53 3.15 -9.74
CA LYS A 49 13.56 1.69 -9.57
C LYS A 49 14.83 1.05 -10.13
N LEU A 50 15.30 1.53 -11.29
CA LEU A 50 16.52 1.05 -11.94
C LEU A 50 17.76 1.24 -11.06
N ILE A 51 17.87 2.38 -10.37
CA ILE A 51 19.02 2.65 -9.49
C ILE A 51 18.88 2.02 -8.11
N ALA A 52 17.66 1.86 -7.59
CA ALA A 52 17.44 1.47 -6.19
C ALA A 52 17.96 0.06 -5.87
N ILE A 53 17.63 -0.94 -6.69
CA ILE A 53 17.96 -2.34 -6.39
C ILE A 53 19.48 -2.61 -6.45
N PRO A 54 20.22 -2.22 -7.52
CA PRO A 54 21.67 -2.39 -7.53
C PRO A 54 22.35 -1.61 -6.40
N LEU A 55 21.90 -0.37 -6.13
CA LEU A 55 22.48 0.46 -5.08
C LEU A 55 22.34 -0.22 -3.71
N VAL A 56 21.18 -0.75 -3.38
CA VAL A 56 20.94 -1.47 -2.12
C VAL A 56 21.85 -2.69 -2.00
N LEU A 57 21.92 -3.53 -3.06
CA LEU A 57 22.76 -4.72 -3.06
C LEU A 57 24.23 -4.39 -2.81
N PHE A 58 24.82 -3.49 -3.62
CA PHE A 58 26.23 -3.13 -3.49
C PHE A 58 26.51 -2.35 -2.20
N SER A 59 25.60 -1.49 -1.76
CA SER A 59 25.76 -0.73 -0.52
C SER A 59 25.76 -1.64 0.71
N ILE A 60 24.94 -2.70 0.72
CA ILE A 60 24.92 -3.65 1.84
C ILE A 60 26.17 -4.52 1.83
N ILE A 61 26.53 -5.09 0.67
CA ILE A 61 27.76 -5.91 0.53
C ILE A 61 28.98 -5.11 0.96
N ALA A 62 29.16 -3.89 0.43
CA ALA A 62 30.27 -3.03 0.81
C ALA A 62 30.20 -2.58 2.28
N GLY A 63 29.00 -2.36 2.81
CA GLY A 63 28.80 -1.98 4.21
C GLY A 63 29.21 -3.08 5.18
N ILE A 64 28.87 -4.33 4.88
CA ILE A 64 29.15 -5.49 5.73
C ILE A 64 30.60 -5.96 5.57
N GLY A 65 31.14 -5.99 4.36
CA GLY A 65 32.53 -6.37 4.11
C GLY A 65 33.57 -5.46 4.79
N ASN A 66 33.16 -4.26 5.22
CA ASN A 66 33.99 -3.34 6.01
C ASN A 66 33.87 -3.56 7.54
N LEU A 67 33.02 -4.48 8.01
CA LEU A 67 32.90 -4.81 9.42
C LEU A 67 33.98 -5.81 9.84
N SER A 68 34.68 -5.53 10.93
CA SER A 68 35.76 -6.38 11.44
C SER A 68 35.30 -7.64 12.18
N ASP A 69 34.04 -7.67 12.64
CA ASP A 69 33.45 -8.79 13.39
C ASP A 69 31.98 -8.99 13.01
N THR A 70 31.65 -10.19 12.54
CA THR A 70 30.30 -10.60 12.13
C THR A 70 29.30 -10.56 13.28
N ALA A 71 29.74 -10.72 14.54
CA ALA A 71 28.85 -10.59 15.70
C ALA A 71 28.32 -9.16 15.90
N THR A 72 29.02 -8.15 15.35
CA THR A 72 28.56 -6.76 15.39
C THR A 72 27.31 -6.57 14.53
N LEU A 73 27.20 -7.27 13.39
CA LEU A 73 26.02 -7.22 12.53
C LEU A 73 24.76 -7.72 13.23
N GLY A 74 24.85 -8.89 13.90
CA GLY A 74 23.72 -9.45 14.64
C GLY A 74 23.22 -8.51 15.75
N ARG A 75 24.13 -7.90 16.50
CA ARG A 75 23.77 -6.93 17.56
C ARG A 75 23.14 -5.65 16.99
N MET A 76 23.63 -5.14 15.86
CA MET A 76 23.01 -4.00 15.18
C MET A 76 21.61 -4.36 14.67
N GLY A 77 21.47 -5.53 14.02
CA GLY A 77 20.19 -6.03 13.52
C GLY A 77 19.14 -6.15 14.61
N VAL A 78 19.46 -6.77 15.75
CA VAL A 78 18.53 -6.90 16.88
C VAL A 78 18.16 -5.54 17.47
N LYS A 79 19.12 -4.61 17.62
CA LYS A 79 18.81 -3.25 18.11
C LYS A 79 17.89 -2.49 17.17
N THR A 80 18.14 -2.58 15.87
CA THR A 80 17.30 -1.94 14.84
C THR A 80 15.91 -2.56 14.81
N LEU A 81 15.81 -3.90 14.86
CA LEU A 81 14.53 -4.60 14.91
C LEU A 81 13.73 -4.23 16.16
N ALA A 82 14.36 -4.20 17.33
CA ALA A 82 13.71 -3.77 18.57
C ALA A 82 13.24 -2.31 18.49
N LEU A 83 14.05 -1.43 17.91
CA LEU A 83 13.67 -0.03 17.70
C LEU A 83 12.48 0.09 16.75
N TYR A 84 12.46 -0.65 15.65
CA TYR A 84 11.36 -0.64 14.68
C TYR A 84 10.07 -1.20 15.25
N ILE A 85 10.12 -2.36 15.93
CA ILE A 85 8.93 -2.91 16.60
C ILE A 85 8.43 -1.92 17.66
N GLY A 86 9.33 -1.37 18.48
CA GLY A 86 8.98 -0.40 19.51
C GLY A 86 8.34 0.87 18.94
N SER A 87 8.92 1.44 17.89
CA SER A 87 8.39 2.64 17.25
C SER A 87 7.06 2.38 16.53
N THR A 88 6.88 1.21 15.91
CA THR A 88 5.61 0.82 15.30
C THR A 88 4.51 0.65 16.33
N VAL A 89 4.79 0.00 17.47
CA VAL A 89 3.82 -0.13 18.58
C VAL A 89 3.44 1.25 19.12
N LEU A 90 4.41 2.14 19.33
CA LEU A 90 4.15 3.51 19.78
C LEU A 90 3.32 4.30 18.74
N ALA A 91 3.66 4.18 17.45
CA ALA A 91 2.92 4.83 16.37
C ALA A 91 1.48 4.30 16.29
N ALA A 92 1.27 3.00 16.40
CA ALA A 92 -0.06 2.39 16.43
C ALA A 92 -0.86 2.84 17.66
N ALA A 93 -0.23 2.90 18.84
CA ALA A 93 -0.85 3.40 20.06
C ALA A 93 -1.27 4.87 19.92
N MET A 94 -0.41 5.72 19.36
CA MET A 94 -0.75 7.12 19.07
C MET A 94 -1.87 7.23 18.03
N GLY A 95 -1.83 6.42 16.97
CA GLY A 95 -2.87 6.39 15.94
C GLY A 95 -4.23 6.00 16.54
N MET A 96 -4.28 4.96 17.37
CA MET A 96 -5.48 4.55 18.09
C MET A 96 -5.95 5.61 19.07
N PHE A 97 -5.03 6.27 19.80
CA PHE A 97 -5.36 7.34 20.72
C PHE A 97 -6.05 8.52 20.00
N ILE A 98 -5.50 8.96 18.88
CA ILE A 98 -6.08 10.03 18.05
C ILE A 98 -7.42 9.55 17.48
N ALA A 99 -7.49 8.35 16.90
CA ALA A 99 -8.71 7.81 16.29
C ALA A 99 -9.87 7.74 17.29
N ASN A 100 -9.61 7.26 18.51
CA ASN A 100 -10.62 7.14 19.57
C ASN A 100 -11.01 8.49 20.19
N THR A 101 -10.13 9.49 20.14
CA THR A 101 -10.43 10.84 20.63
C THR A 101 -11.31 11.59 19.63
N PHE A 102 -10.95 11.58 18.35
CA PHE A 102 -11.63 12.36 17.32
C PHE A 102 -12.81 11.64 16.67
N ASN A 103 -12.88 10.30 16.78
CA ASN A 103 -13.96 9.47 16.23
C ASN A 103 -14.39 9.86 14.81
N PRO A 104 -13.47 9.89 13.81
CA PRO A 104 -13.73 10.46 12.49
C PRO A 104 -14.92 9.81 11.77
N GLY A 105 -15.24 8.55 12.07
CA GLY A 105 -16.37 7.82 11.47
C GLY A 105 -17.76 8.43 11.77
N LYS A 106 -17.92 9.24 12.82
CA LYS A 106 -19.21 9.90 13.13
C LYS A 106 -19.53 11.08 12.21
N GLN A 107 -18.57 11.55 11.42
CA GLN A 107 -18.77 12.67 10.49
C GLN A 107 -19.27 12.20 9.12
N ALA A 108 -19.34 10.89 8.87
CA ALA A 108 -19.90 10.34 7.64
C ALA A 108 -21.43 10.52 7.62
N SER A 109 -22.01 10.74 6.43
CA SER A 109 -23.47 10.83 6.28
C SER A 109 -24.13 9.49 6.61
N GLU A 110 -25.24 9.52 7.36
CA GLU A 110 -25.98 8.31 7.73
C GLU A 110 -26.46 7.52 6.51
N GLU A 111 -26.78 8.23 5.43
CA GLU A 111 -27.13 7.64 4.13
C GLU A 111 -25.98 6.82 3.54
N GLN A 112 -24.76 7.39 3.47
CA GLN A 112 -23.61 6.67 2.95
C GLN A 112 -23.26 5.45 3.81
N LEU A 113 -23.43 5.56 5.13
CA LEU A 113 -23.23 4.43 6.05
C LEU A 113 -24.20 3.28 5.76
N LYS A 114 -25.47 3.58 5.48
CA LYS A 114 -26.48 2.57 5.09
C LYS A 114 -26.14 1.95 3.73
N ILE A 115 -25.79 2.76 2.74
CA ILE A 115 -25.40 2.29 1.40
C ILE A 115 -24.19 1.34 1.49
N ASN A 116 -23.12 1.76 2.19
CA ASN A 116 -21.92 0.94 2.36
C ASN A 116 -22.23 -0.37 3.09
N ARG A 117 -23.13 -0.31 4.09
CA ARG A 117 -23.53 -1.50 4.83
C ARG A 117 -24.33 -2.48 3.97
N LEU A 118 -25.28 -2.01 3.18
CA LEU A 118 -26.05 -2.84 2.26
C LEU A 118 -25.14 -3.43 1.17
N ALA A 119 -24.21 -2.64 0.62
CA ALA A 119 -23.24 -3.11 -0.36
C ALA A 119 -22.37 -4.23 0.21
N TYR A 120 -21.93 -4.11 1.47
CA TYR A 120 -21.23 -5.18 2.18
C TYR A 120 -22.08 -6.46 2.31
N GLU A 121 -23.35 -6.34 2.73
CA GLU A 121 -24.21 -7.52 2.90
C GLU A 121 -24.52 -8.21 1.56
N LEU A 122 -24.67 -7.44 0.48
CA LEU A 122 -24.79 -7.97 -0.89
C LEU A 122 -23.52 -8.69 -1.33
N TRP A 123 -22.35 -8.08 -1.08
CA TRP A 123 -21.06 -8.69 -1.39
C TRP A 123 -20.83 -10.02 -0.66
N VAL A 124 -21.20 -10.10 0.62
CA VAL A 124 -21.10 -11.34 1.40
C VAL A 124 -22.03 -12.42 0.83
N ASN A 125 -23.25 -12.08 0.43
CA ASN A 125 -24.18 -13.03 -0.20
C ASN A 125 -23.71 -13.53 -1.58
N ASP A 126 -23.03 -12.67 -2.34
CA ASP A 126 -22.48 -13.01 -3.67
C ASP A 126 -21.14 -13.77 -3.57
N SER A 127 -20.40 -13.60 -2.46
CA SER A 127 -19.08 -14.19 -2.28
C SER A 127 -19.14 -15.55 -1.57
N GLU A 128 -18.82 -16.62 -2.30
CA GLU A 128 -18.72 -17.96 -1.71
C GLU A 128 -17.67 -18.04 -0.59
N GLY A 129 -18.04 -18.63 0.54
CA GLY A 129 -17.14 -18.91 1.67
C GLY A 129 -16.80 -17.70 2.56
N VAL A 130 -17.52 -16.58 2.40
CA VAL A 130 -17.37 -15.41 3.27
C VAL A 130 -18.44 -15.44 4.37
N GLU A 131 -18.00 -15.40 5.62
CA GLU A 131 -18.88 -15.24 6.78
C GLU A 131 -19.12 -13.75 7.07
N TYR A 132 -20.32 -13.45 7.58
CA TYR A 132 -20.64 -12.12 8.07
C TYR A 132 -19.78 -11.77 9.29
N PHE A 133 -19.34 -10.52 9.35
CA PHE A 133 -18.54 -10.00 10.45
C PHE A 133 -19.34 -9.84 11.76
N ASP A 134 -20.65 -9.64 11.65
CA ASP A 134 -21.57 -9.41 12.78
C ASP A 134 -22.95 -10.03 12.51
N ASP A 135 -23.88 -9.87 13.46
CA ASP A 135 -25.24 -10.40 13.40
C ASP A 135 -26.28 -9.44 12.77
N ILE A 136 -25.85 -8.27 12.29
CA ILE A 136 -26.77 -7.23 11.78
C ILE A 136 -27.17 -7.58 10.34
N ARG A 137 -28.48 -7.59 10.02
CA ARG A 137 -28.98 -7.86 8.67
C ARG A 137 -29.96 -6.77 8.23
N LEU A 138 -29.45 -5.76 7.54
CA LEU A 138 -30.24 -4.63 7.05
C LEU A 138 -30.93 -4.90 5.71
N LEU A 139 -30.47 -5.90 4.95
CA LEU A 139 -31.10 -6.28 3.67
C LEU A 139 -32.57 -6.72 3.82
N ASN A 140 -32.93 -7.25 4.99
CA ASN A 140 -34.29 -7.76 5.25
C ASN A 140 -35.24 -6.69 5.78
N ASP A 141 -34.76 -5.47 6.04
CA ASP A 141 -35.55 -4.38 6.57
C ASP A 141 -36.25 -3.60 5.43
N PRO A 142 -37.59 -3.53 5.39
CA PRO A 142 -38.32 -2.77 4.37
C PRO A 142 -37.95 -1.29 4.30
N SER A 143 -37.47 -0.70 5.41
CA SER A 143 -37.06 0.72 5.46
C SER A 143 -35.77 1.02 4.67
N MET A 144 -35.01 -0.03 4.32
CA MET A 144 -33.73 0.08 3.60
C MET A 144 -33.89 -0.06 2.08
N ALA A 145 -35.10 -0.37 1.59
CA ALA A 145 -35.38 -0.60 0.17
C ALA A 145 -34.98 0.58 -0.74
N ALA A 146 -35.07 1.81 -0.23
CA ALA A 146 -34.71 3.02 -0.97
C ALA A 146 -33.20 3.10 -1.31
N TYR A 147 -32.33 2.49 -0.50
CA TYR A 147 -30.87 2.56 -0.65
C TYR A 147 -30.27 1.36 -1.41
N LEU A 148 -31.08 0.35 -1.74
CA LEU A 148 -30.61 -0.87 -2.38
C LEU A 148 -30.02 -0.64 -3.77
N THR A 149 -30.64 0.24 -4.56
CA THR A 149 -30.18 0.58 -5.91
C THR A 149 -28.79 1.22 -5.89
N ASP A 150 -28.57 2.14 -4.94
CA ASP A 150 -27.30 2.84 -4.79
C ASP A 150 -26.23 1.88 -4.25
N ALA A 151 -26.60 0.98 -3.32
CA ALA A 151 -25.72 -0.05 -2.81
C ALA A 151 -25.28 -1.06 -3.89
N GLN A 152 -26.19 -1.48 -4.77
CA GLN A 152 -25.87 -2.33 -5.92
C GLN A 152 -24.92 -1.62 -6.89
N SER A 153 -25.15 -0.34 -7.16
CA SER A 153 -24.30 0.46 -8.05
C SER A 153 -22.89 0.62 -7.47
N ALA A 154 -22.78 0.91 -6.17
CA ALA A 154 -21.51 1.01 -5.47
C ALA A 154 -20.74 -0.33 -5.44
N LEU A 155 -21.46 -1.46 -5.27
CA LEU A 155 -20.86 -2.79 -5.34
C LEU A 155 -20.35 -3.11 -6.75
N ALA A 156 -21.14 -2.79 -7.78
CA ALA A 156 -20.75 -3.00 -9.18
C ALA A 156 -19.49 -2.20 -9.54
N GLU A 157 -19.37 -0.96 -9.05
CA GLU A 157 -18.16 -0.15 -9.21
C GLU A 157 -16.94 -0.82 -8.58
N GLN A 158 -17.08 -1.33 -7.35
CA GLN A 158 -16.00 -2.06 -6.66
C GLN A 158 -15.60 -3.36 -7.38
N GLN A 159 -16.57 -4.15 -7.84
CA GLN A 159 -16.32 -5.39 -8.57
C GLN A 159 -15.74 -5.14 -9.96
N SER A 160 -16.06 -4.01 -10.60
CA SER A 160 -15.47 -3.63 -11.89
C SER A 160 -14.02 -3.18 -11.79
N ASN A 161 -13.56 -2.82 -10.58
CA ASN A 161 -12.21 -2.33 -10.37
C ASN A 161 -11.19 -3.47 -10.46
N GLU A 162 -10.53 -3.56 -11.63
CA GLU A 162 -9.51 -4.59 -11.91
C GLU A 162 -8.37 -4.61 -10.87
N GLU A 163 -7.95 -3.44 -10.37
CA GLU A 163 -6.89 -3.35 -9.36
C GLU A 163 -7.36 -3.93 -8.02
N LEU A 164 -8.61 -3.68 -7.63
CA LEU A 164 -9.19 -4.22 -6.40
C LEU A 164 -9.25 -5.75 -6.48
N ASN A 165 -9.73 -6.30 -7.59
CA ASN A 165 -9.81 -7.75 -7.81
C ASN A 165 -8.43 -8.42 -7.83
N ALA A 166 -7.46 -7.78 -8.48
CA ALA A 166 -6.07 -8.26 -8.49
C ALA A 166 -5.47 -8.28 -7.07
N LYS A 167 -5.75 -7.27 -6.24
CA LYS A 167 -5.31 -7.26 -4.83
C LYS A 167 -6.00 -8.35 -4.02
N MET A 168 -7.31 -8.55 -4.22
CA MET A 168 -8.08 -9.57 -3.49
C MET A 168 -7.60 -10.99 -3.80
N SER A 169 -7.22 -11.30 -5.05
CA SER A 169 -6.69 -12.63 -5.40
C SER A 169 -5.32 -12.90 -4.77
N VAL A 170 -4.44 -11.90 -4.73
CA VAL A 170 -3.14 -11.98 -4.04
C VAL A 170 -3.33 -12.25 -2.54
N LEU A 171 -4.31 -11.60 -1.91
CA LEU A 171 -4.63 -11.81 -0.50
C LEU A 171 -5.23 -13.19 -0.21
N LYS A 172 -6.07 -13.73 -1.11
CA LYS A 172 -6.59 -15.11 -0.98
C LYS A 172 -5.44 -16.11 -0.94
N ASN A 173 -4.51 -16.02 -1.89
CA ASN A 173 -3.33 -16.88 -1.95
C ASN A 173 -2.45 -16.74 -0.69
N LYS A 174 -2.37 -15.53 -0.11
CA LYS A 174 -1.60 -15.29 1.12
C LYS A 174 -2.29 -15.81 2.38
N LYS A 175 -3.62 -15.86 2.42
CA LYS A 175 -4.38 -16.42 3.57
C LYS A 175 -4.14 -17.93 3.73
N GLU A 176 -3.82 -18.62 2.65
CA GLU A 176 -3.45 -20.04 2.64
C GLU A 176 -2.01 -20.27 3.13
N SER A 177 -1.19 -19.22 3.24
CA SER A 177 0.19 -19.34 3.70
C SER A 177 0.28 -19.48 5.23
N GLY A 178 1.12 -20.42 5.69
CA GLY A 178 1.37 -20.61 7.12
C GLY A 178 2.20 -19.47 7.74
N PRO A 179 2.24 -19.36 9.09
CA PRO A 179 2.94 -18.28 9.79
C PRO A 179 4.46 -18.24 9.52
N LEU A 180 5.05 -19.37 9.10
CA LEU A 180 6.47 -19.47 8.76
C LEU A 180 6.78 -19.11 7.31
N GLN A 181 5.77 -18.91 6.46
CA GLN A 181 5.98 -18.59 5.05
C GLN A 181 6.81 -17.32 4.87
N PHE A 182 6.67 -16.34 5.77
CA PHE A 182 7.50 -15.13 5.78
C PHE A 182 9.01 -15.42 5.79
N PHE A 183 9.45 -16.41 6.56
CA PHE A 183 10.87 -16.79 6.62
C PHE A 183 11.30 -17.57 5.38
N VAL A 184 10.40 -18.37 4.82
CA VAL A 184 10.65 -19.08 3.55
C VAL A 184 10.80 -18.07 2.42
N ASP A 185 9.92 -17.08 2.33
CA ASP A 185 9.93 -16.02 1.32
C ASP A 185 11.13 -15.07 1.45
N MET A 186 11.79 -15.04 2.61
CA MET A 186 12.98 -14.22 2.83
C MET A 186 14.21 -14.78 2.11
N VAL A 187 14.30 -16.10 1.96
CA VAL A 187 15.44 -16.76 1.33
C VAL A 187 15.19 -16.88 -0.17
N PRO A 188 16.00 -16.24 -1.04
CA PRO A 188 15.82 -16.36 -2.48
C PRO A 188 16.10 -17.78 -2.97
N SER A 189 15.23 -18.32 -3.82
CA SER A 189 15.55 -19.50 -4.63
C SER A 189 16.54 -19.18 -5.75
N ASN A 190 16.48 -17.95 -6.28
CA ASN A 190 17.41 -17.42 -7.27
C ASN A 190 17.52 -15.89 -7.15
N ILE A 191 18.74 -15.40 -6.97
CA ILE A 191 19.00 -13.96 -6.81
C ILE A 191 18.66 -13.13 -8.06
N PHE A 192 18.84 -13.70 -9.26
CA PHE A 192 18.56 -12.99 -10.51
C PHE A 192 17.06 -12.78 -10.72
N LEU A 193 16.23 -13.76 -10.34
CA LEU A 193 14.77 -13.59 -10.33
C LEU A 193 14.34 -12.55 -9.29
N SER A 194 14.93 -12.61 -8.10
CA SER A 194 14.67 -11.63 -7.02
C SER A 194 14.97 -10.20 -7.46
N PHE A 195 16.03 -10.02 -8.25
CA PHE A 195 16.45 -8.73 -8.79
C PHE A 195 15.49 -8.23 -9.88
N ASN A 196 15.05 -9.11 -10.77
CA ASN A 196 14.08 -8.79 -11.82
C ASN A 196 12.70 -8.41 -11.25
N ASP A 197 12.22 -9.19 -10.27
CA ASP A 197 10.89 -9.04 -9.70
C ASP A 197 10.86 -8.02 -8.54
N SER A 198 11.96 -7.30 -8.31
CA SER A 198 12.09 -6.28 -7.26
C SER A 198 11.79 -6.79 -5.84
N LEU A 199 12.13 -8.05 -5.56
CA LEU A 199 11.94 -8.69 -4.25
C LEU A 199 13.04 -8.21 -3.27
N MET A 200 12.90 -6.99 -2.77
CA MET A 200 13.92 -6.32 -1.94
C MET A 200 14.32 -7.13 -0.72
N LEU A 201 13.39 -7.81 -0.04
CA LEU A 201 13.72 -8.60 1.15
C LEU A 201 14.72 -9.71 0.82
N GLN A 202 14.52 -10.40 -0.30
CA GLN A 202 15.40 -11.47 -0.77
C GLN A 202 16.76 -10.93 -1.22
N VAL A 203 16.77 -9.78 -1.90
CA VAL A 203 18.01 -9.08 -2.30
C VAL A 203 18.82 -8.66 -1.07
N ILE A 204 18.17 -8.10 -0.05
CA ILE A 204 18.79 -7.71 1.22
C ILE A 204 19.33 -8.94 1.94
N PHE A 205 18.53 -10.02 2.03
CA PHE A 205 18.95 -11.26 2.67
C PHE A 205 20.21 -11.82 1.99
N PHE A 206 20.21 -11.95 0.66
CA PHE A 206 21.38 -12.39 -0.08
C PHE A 206 22.59 -11.47 0.16
N ALA A 207 22.40 -10.15 0.08
CA ALA A 207 23.47 -9.17 0.27
C ALA A 207 24.13 -9.29 1.65
N ILE A 208 23.34 -9.58 2.69
CA ILE A 208 23.81 -9.79 4.06
C ILE A 208 24.70 -11.02 4.21
N PHE A 209 24.37 -12.12 3.53
CA PHE A 209 25.14 -13.36 3.62
C PHE A 209 26.32 -13.41 2.65
N PHE A 210 26.27 -12.65 1.56
CA PHE A 210 27.31 -12.62 0.55
C PHE A 210 28.46 -11.64 0.87
N GLY A 211 28.14 -10.49 1.47
CA GLY A 211 29.13 -9.46 1.85
C GLY A 211 29.79 -9.73 3.18
#